data_AF-A0A957S5A6-F1
#
_entry.id   AF-A0A957S5A6-F1
#
_cell.length_a   1.000
_cell.length_b   1.000
_cell.length_c   1.000
_cell.angle_alpha   90.00
_cell.angle_beta   90.00
_cell.angle_gamma   90.00
#
_symmetry.space_group_name_H-M   'P 1'
#
loop_
_entity.id
_entity.type
_entity.pdbx_description
1 polymer ?
#
loop_
_entity_poly.entity_id
_entity_poly.type
_entity_poly.pdbx_seq_one_letter_code
_entity_poly.pdbx_strand_id
1 'polypeptide(L)'
;MSTTQATPPMHDPSPQELPAHTMPSFQLKSTLVSLMAITSIALFYAAHLWGMIENGAIAAASEPLPPGFGGLVLTTLILIILVEALLQAVLAFGAGAVPRSTAHDRERATWAQRNGYGVLLAAVFAAFSSLFWNPSLFVMGNLLLLGVVLSEITKRLSIVVYRRRL
;
A
#
# COMPACT_ATOMS: atom_id res chain seq x y z
N MET A 1 -7.02 19.16 74.82
CA MET A 1 -7.44 18.88 73.43
C MET A 1 -6.19 18.89 72.58
N SER A 2 -5.68 17.71 72.23
CA SER A 2 -4.43 17.54 71.48
C SER A 2 -4.77 17.24 70.04
N THR A 3 -4.41 18.14 69.12
CA THR A 3 -4.68 18.03 67.69
C THR A 3 -3.54 17.26 67.03
N THR A 4 -3.80 16.00 66.67
CA THR A 4 -2.85 15.14 65.94
C THR A 4 -2.69 15.66 64.51
N GLN A 5 -1.52 16.22 64.21
CA GLN A 5 -1.18 16.73 62.88
C GLN A 5 -0.72 15.55 62.00
N ALA A 6 -1.50 15.22 60.98
CA ALA A 6 -1.22 14.11 60.06
C ALA A 6 -0.02 14.45 59.16
N THR A 7 0.97 13.56 59.15
CA THR A 7 2.17 13.65 58.30
C THR A 7 1.78 13.51 56.83
N PRO A 8 2.16 14.45 55.94
CA PRO A 8 1.84 14.36 54.52
C PRO A 8 2.55 13.16 53.86
N PRO A 9 1.88 12.44 52.94
CA PRO A 9 2.46 11.29 52.27
C PRO A 9 3.67 11.70 51.44
N MET A 10 4.79 11.01 51.67
CA MET A 10 6.02 11.17 50.91
C MET A 10 5.74 10.76 49.46
N HIS A 11 5.86 11.72 48.54
CA HIS A 11 5.67 11.52 47.11
C HIS A 11 6.86 10.73 46.58
N ASP A 12 6.67 9.43 46.38
CA ASP A 12 7.64 8.57 45.71
C ASP A 12 7.81 9.11 44.27
N PRO A 13 9.00 9.59 43.88
CA PRO A 13 9.22 10.05 42.52
C PRO A 13 8.99 8.86 41.60
N SER A 14 7.93 8.96 40.79
CA SER A 14 7.55 7.92 39.85
C SER A 14 8.78 7.54 39.02
N PRO A 15 9.09 6.23 38.86
CA PRO A 15 10.23 5.80 38.07
C PRO A 15 10.15 6.52 36.72
N GLN A 16 11.13 7.36 36.42
CA GLN A 16 11.23 7.98 35.10
C GLN A 16 11.36 6.82 34.12
N GLU A 17 10.26 6.50 33.43
CA GLU A 17 10.25 5.54 32.33
C GLU A 17 11.26 6.06 31.32
N LEU A 18 12.42 5.41 31.28
CA LEU A 18 13.43 5.66 30.27
C LEU A 18 12.73 5.55 28.91
N PRO A 19 12.84 6.54 28.01
CA PRO A 19 12.17 6.51 26.72
C PRO A 19 12.60 5.24 25.99
N ALA A 20 11.70 4.26 25.95
CA ALA A 20 11.97 2.97 25.33
C ALA A 20 12.23 3.24 23.85
N HIS A 21 13.50 3.14 23.43
CA HIS A 21 13.90 3.22 22.03
C HIS A 21 13.08 2.20 21.24
N THR A 22 12.02 2.68 20.62
CA THR A 22 10.99 1.84 20.02
C THR A 22 11.56 1.34 18.71
N MET A 23 12.18 0.15 18.73
CA MET A 23 12.64 -0.47 17.50
C MET A 23 11.46 -0.58 16.53
N PRO A 24 11.61 -0.19 15.25
CA PRO A 24 10.52 -0.22 14.29
C PRO A 24 9.97 -1.65 14.17
N SER A 25 8.65 -1.79 14.40
CA SER A 25 7.99 -3.09 14.44
C SER A 25 8.21 -3.87 13.14
N PHE A 26 8.31 -5.20 13.27
CA PHE A 26 8.52 -6.10 12.12
C PHE A 26 7.50 -5.87 10.99
N GLN A 27 6.26 -5.54 11.36
CA GLN A 27 5.20 -5.18 10.41
C GLN A 27 5.52 -3.92 9.60
N LEU A 28 6.16 -2.91 10.18
CA LEU A 28 6.52 -1.70 9.45
C LEU A 28 7.61 -2.03 8.42
N LYS A 29 8.61 -2.83 8.80
CA LYS A 29 9.68 -3.25 7.90
C LYS A 29 9.13 -4.06 6.72
N SER A 30 8.27 -5.04 6.98
CA SER A 30 7.66 -5.84 5.90
C SER A 30 6.73 -5.02 5.01
N THR A 31 5.99 -4.06 5.58
CA THR A 31 5.15 -3.12 4.81
C THR A 31 6.00 -2.27 3.86
N LEU A 32 7.15 -1.76 4.33
CA LEU A 32 8.07 -0.98 3.50
C LEU A 32 8.69 -1.81 2.38
N VAL A 33 9.14 -3.04 2.68
CA VAL A 33 9.68 -3.95 1.67
C VAL A 33 8.62 -4.27 0.61
N SER A 34 7.38 -4.51 1.03
CA SER A 34 6.26 -4.72 0.12
C SER A 34 5.99 -3.51 -0.77
N LEU A 35 5.99 -2.32 -0.18
CA LEU A 35 5.79 -1.08 -0.92
C LEU A 35 6.88 -0.89 -1.97
N MET A 36 8.15 -1.13 -1.63
CA MET A 36 9.26 -1.06 -2.57
C MET A 36 9.10 -2.09 -3.70
N ALA A 37 8.75 -3.34 -3.38
CA ALA A 37 8.56 -4.38 -4.39
C ALA A 37 7.43 -4.03 -5.38
N ILE A 38 6.26 -3.63 -4.88
CA ILE A 38 5.12 -3.25 -5.73
C ILE A 38 5.46 -2.02 -6.57
N THR A 39 6.13 -1.02 -5.99
CA THR A 39 6.54 0.19 -6.72
C THR A 39 7.54 -0.15 -7.82
N SER A 40 8.52 -1.02 -7.56
CA SER A 40 9.49 -1.46 -8.57
C SER A 40 8.82 -2.19 -9.73
N ILE A 41 7.88 -3.10 -9.44
CA ILE A 41 7.11 -3.80 -10.49
C ILE A 41 6.26 -2.81 -11.29
N ALA A 42 5.62 -1.85 -10.62
CA ALA A 42 4.83 -0.81 -11.25
C ALA A 42 5.66 0.06 -12.22
N LEU A 43 6.86 0.47 -11.79
CA LEU A 43 7.78 1.26 -12.61
C LEU A 43 8.31 0.45 -13.80
N PHE A 44 8.65 -0.82 -13.60
CA PHE A 44 9.08 -1.71 -14.68
C PHE A 44 7.99 -1.85 -15.75
N TYR A 45 6.74 -2.07 -15.32
CA TYR A 45 5.57 -2.14 -16.19
C TYR A 45 5.33 -0.82 -16.94
N ALA A 46 5.37 0.31 -16.22
CA ALA A 46 5.20 1.63 -16.82
C ALA A 46 6.28 1.95 -17.87
N ALA A 47 7.54 1.59 -17.59
CA ALA A 47 8.64 1.77 -18.54
C ALA A 47 8.45 0.92 -19.81
N HIS A 48 8.01 -0.33 -19.68
CA HIS A 48 7.71 -1.18 -20.83
C HIS A 48 6.50 -0.66 -21.63
N LEU A 49 5.46 -0.21 -20.94
CA LEU A 49 4.29 0.39 -21.56
C LEU A 49 4.66 1.65 -22.34
N TRP A 50 5.51 2.50 -21.76
CA TRP A 50 6.02 3.70 -22.40
C TRP A 50 6.79 3.38 -23.69
N GLY A 51 7.69 2.38 -23.65
CA GLY A 51 8.39 1.93 -24.86
C GLY A 51 7.44 1.43 -25.96
N MET A 52 6.33 0.76 -25.61
CA MET A 52 5.31 0.37 -26.59
C MET A 52 4.55 1.57 -27.18
N ILE A 53 4.31 2.62 -26.39
CA ILE A 53 3.71 3.87 -26.87
C ILE A 53 4.64 4.55 -27.88
N GLU A 54 5.92 4.74 -27.53
CA GLU A 54 6.90 5.44 -28.37
C GLU A 54 7.17 4.72 -29.70
N ASN A 55 7.21 3.39 -29.68
CA ASN A 55 7.43 2.59 -30.88
C ASN A 55 6.21 2.56 -31.83
N GLY A 56 5.15 3.31 -31.52
CA GLY A 56 3.95 3.38 -32.35
C GLY A 56 3.15 2.07 -32.38
N ALA A 57 3.48 1.09 -31.52
CA ALA A 57 2.80 -0.19 -31.48
C ALA A 57 1.29 -0.04 -31.16
N ILE A 58 0.92 1.06 -30.51
CA ILE A 58 -0.47 1.40 -30.20
C ILE A 58 -1.17 2.11 -31.38
N ALA A 59 -0.43 2.89 -32.17
CA ALA A 59 -0.96 3.58 -33.34
C ALA A 59 -1.06 2.67 -34.58
N ALA A 60 -0.18 1.67 -34.67
CA ALA A 60 -0.13 0.69 -35.76
C ALA A 60 -1.11 -0.48 -35.56
N ALA A 61 -1.76 -0.58 -34.40
CA ALA A 61 -2.62 -1.68 -34.03
C ALA A 61 -4.04 -1.49 -34.59
N SER A 62 -4.24 -1.83 -35.87
CA SER A 62 -5.55 -2.27 -36.37
C SER A 62 -5.95 -3.61 -35.73
N GLU A 63 -5.01 -4.31 -35.11
CA GLU A 63 -5.26 -5.51 -34.30
C GLU A 63 -5.57 -5.15 -32.84
N PRO A 64 -6.52 -5.87 -32.20
CA PRO A 64 -6.97 -5.54 -30.85
C PRO A 64 -5.89 -5.62 -29.75
N LEU A 65 -4.79 -6.36 -29.97
CA LEU A 65 -3.73 -6.60 -28.98
C LEU A 65 -2.35 -6.78 -29.65
N PRO A 66 -1.31 -5.99 -29.30
CA PRO A 66 0.05 -6.22 -29.78
C PRO A 66 0.59 -7.60 -29.35
N PRO A 67 1.37 -8.31 -30.21
CA PRO A 67 1.96 -9.59 -29.85
C PRO A 67 2.86 -9.46 -28.62
N GLY A 68 2.71 -10.38 -27.67
CA GLY A 68 3.46 -10.39 -26.40
C GLY A 68 2.85 -9.57 -25.25
N PHE A 69 1.89 -8.68 -25.54
CA PHE A 69 1.28 -7.83 -24.50
C PHE A 69 0.47 -8.63 -23.47
N GLY A 70 -0.34 -9.58 -23.93
CA GLY A 70 -1.11 -10.45 -23.03
C GLY A 70 -0.19 -11.19 -22.04
N GLY A 71 0.99 -11.61 -22.51
CA GLY A 71 2.04 -12.18 -21.67
C GLY A 71 2.54 -11.19 -20.62
N LEU A 72 2.87 -9.96 -21.02
CA LEU A 72 3.38 -8.93 -20.11
C LEU A 72 2.37 -8.57 -19.00
N VAL A 73 1.09 -8.40 -19.33
CA VAL A 73 0.03 -8.13 -18.34
C VAL A 73 -0.15 -9.31 -17.40
N LEU A 74 -0.26 -10.53 -17.95
CA LEU A 74 -0.48 -11.74 -17.16
C LEU A 74 0.70 -12.00 -16.22
N THR A 75 1.94 -11.88 -16.73
CA THR A 75 3.16 -12.00 -15.92
C THR A 75 3.21 -10.95 -14.82
N THR A 76 2.85 -9.69 -15.12
CA THR A 76 2.82 -8.61 -14.12
C THR A 76 1.80 -8.91 -13.02
N LEU A 77 0.59 -9.34 -13.38
CA LEU A 77 -0.44 -9.73 -12.42
C LEU A 77 0.01 -10.91 -11.56
N ILE A 78 0.59 -11.95 -12.17
CA ILE A 78 1.11 -13.13 -11.45
C ILE A 78 2.21 -12.71 -10.47
N LEU A 79 3.14 -11.84 -10.89
CA LEU A 79 4.21 -11.35 -10.03
C LEU A 79 3.68 -10.55 -8.84
N ILE A 80 2.69 -9.67 -9.06
CA ILE A 80 2.05 -8.92 -7.98
C ILE A 80 1.39 -9.88 -6.98
N ILE A 81 0.57 -10.83 -7.47
CA ILE A 81 -0.11 -11.80 -6.63
C ILE A 81 0.89 -12.66 -5.84
N LEU A 82 1.96 -13.15 -6.49
CA LEU A 82 2.99 -13.96 -5.85
C LEU A 82 3.72 -13.17 -4.77
N VAL A 83 4.11 -11.92 -5.04
CA VAL A 83 4.76 -11.05 -4.06
C VAL A 83 3.85 -10.80 -2.87
N GLU A 84 2.57 -10.51 -3.11
CA GLU A 84 1.60 -10.31 -2.02
C GLU A 84 1.37 -11.58 -1.20
N ALA A 85 1.22 -12.73 -1.85
CA ALA A 85 1.04 -14.02 -1.19
C ALA A 85 2.26 -14.41 -0.35
N LEU A 86 3.47 -14.25 -0.89
CA LEU A 86 4.72 -14.52 -0.16
C LEU A 86 4.88 -13.60 1.04
N LEU A 87 4.56 -12.32 0.90
CA LEU A 87 4.63 -11.37 2.02
C LEU A 87 3.58 -11.66 3.09
N GLN A 88 2.37 -12.06 2.70
CA GLN A 88 1.34 -12.50 3.65
C GLN A 88 1.78 -13.78 4.37
N ALA A 89 2.41 -14.73 3.68
CA ALA A 89 2.96 -15.93 4.29
C ALA A 89 4.08 -15.59 5.29
N VAL A 90 5.05 -14.76 4.90
CA VAL A 90 6.14 -14.32 5.79
C VAL A 90 5.59 -13.58 7.02
N LEU A 91 4.55 -12.76 6.86
CA LEU A 91 3.88 -12.10 7.97
C LEU A 91 3.14 -13.09 8.88
N ALA A 92 2.47 -14.09 8.31
CA ALA A 92 1.74 -15.09 9.07
C ALA A 92 2.68 -15.97 9.91
N PHE A 93 3.83 -16.37 9.36
CA PHE A 93 4.79 -17.24 10.06
C PHE A 93 5.81 -16.46 10.91
N GLY A 94 6.30 -15.32 10.42
CA GLY A 94 7.41 -14.60 11.02
C GLY A 94 7.02 -13.63 12.14
N ALA A 95 5.75 -13.26 12.27
CA ALA A 95 5.34 -12.24 13.23
C ALA A 95 5.13 -12.78 14.66
N GLY A 96 5.18 -14.10 14.87
CA GLY A 96 5.00 -14.72 16.20
C GLY A 96 3.66 -14.38 16.84
N ALA A 97 3.63 -14.28 18.18
CA ALA A 97 2.47 -13.78 18.92
C ALA A 97 2.32 -12.27 18.68
N VAL A 98 1.70 -11.90 17.56
CA VAL A 98 1.41 -10.50 17.25
C VAL A 98 0.43 -9.97 18.30
N PRO A 99 0.74 -8.84 18.97
CA PRO A 99 -0.22 -8.18 19.84
C PRO A 99 -1.54 -8.00 19.09
N ARG A 100 -2.67 -8.35 19.71
CA ARG A 100 -3.99 -8.16 19.10
C ARG A 100 -4.09 -6.71 18.63
N SER A 101 -4.48 -6.53 17.37
CA SER A 101 -4.66 -5.19 16.82
C SER A 101 -5.55 -4.38 17.77
N THR A 102 -5.08 -3.21 18.15
CA THR A 102 -5.87 -2.31 19.00
C THR A 102 -7.05 -1.78 18.20
N ALA A 103 -8.08 -1.27 18.88
CA ALA A 103 -9.20 -0.60 18.20
C ALA A 103 -8.71 0.55 17.31
N HIS A 104 -7.66 1.24 17.75
CA HIS A 104 -7.06 2.35 17.04
C HIS A 104 -6.29 1.92 15.78
N ASP A 105 -5.65 0.75 15.78
CA ASP A 105 -5.04 0.18 14.57
C ASP A 105 -6.08 -0.14 13.49
N ARG A 106 -7.26 -0.61 13.90
CA ARG A 106 -8.36 -0.92 12.97
C ARG A 106 -8.91 0.33 12.33
N GLU A 107 -9.11 1.38 13.12
CA GLU A 107 -9.55 2.68 12.61
C GLU A 107 -8.57 3.25 11.59
N ARG A 108 -7.25 3.19 11.87
CA ARG A 108 -6.24 3.64 10.89
C ARG A 108 -6.24 2.80 9.62
N ALA A 109 -6.43 1.48 9.75
CA ALA A 109 -6.54 0.59 8.59
C ALA A 109 -7.75 0.93 7.72
N THR A 110 -8.91 1.27 8.30
CA THR A 110 -10.09 1.68 7.53
C THR A 110 -9.88 3.02 6.82
N TRP A 111 -9.20 3.98 7.46
CA TRP A 111 -8.81 5.24 6.78
C TRP A 111 -7.85 4.99 5.61
N ALA A 112 -6.86 4.13 5.77
CA ALA A 112 -5.97 3.75 4.68
C ALA A 112 -6.70 3.05 3.51
N GLN A 113 -7.69 2.20 3.83
CA GLN A 113 -8.54 1.56 2.82
C GLN A 113 -9.38 2.59 2.06
N ARG A 114 -9.97 3.58 2.74
CA ARG A 114 -10.73 4.66 2.10
C ARG A 114 -9.90 5.43 1.09
N ASN A 115 -8.65 5.76 1.42
CA ASN A 115 -7.73 6.43 0.49
C ASN A 115 -7.44 5.56 -0.74
N GLY A 116 -7.16 4.27 -0.54
CA GLY A 116 -6.98 3.32 -1.64
C GLY A 116 -8.20 3.24 -2.55
N TYR A 117 -9.41 3.11 -1.98
CA TYR A 117 -10.65 3.08 -2.76
C TYR A 117 -10.92 4.38 -3.49
N GLY A 118 -10.57 5.54 -2.92
CA GLY A 118 -10.66 6.83 -3.60
C GLY A 118 -9.81 6.87 -4.87
N VAL A 119 -8.56 6.37 -4.80
CA VAL A 119 -7.68 6.27 -5.97
C VAL A 119 -8.20 5.27 -7.00
N LEU A 120 -8.68 4.09 -6.55
CA LEU A 120 -9.27 3.10 -7.45
C LEU A 120 -10.50 3.66 -8.18
N LEU A 121 -11.39 4.34 -7.46
CA LEU A 121 -12.58 4.96 -8.02
C LEU A 121 -12.21 6.03 -9.06
N ALA A 122 -11.22 6.88 -8.75
CA ALA A 122 -10.71 7.88 -9.68
C ALA A 122 -10.14 7.24 -10.95
N ALA A 123 -9.41 6.13 -10.83
CA ALA A 123 -8.87 5.41 -11.99
C ALA A 123 -9.97 4.74 -12.83
N VAL A 124 -10.98 4.14 -12.19
CA VAL A 124 -12.15 3.60 -12.88
C VAL A 124 -12.89 4.72 -13.61
N PHE A 125 -13.11 5.87 -12.96
CA PHE A 125 -13.74 7.03 -13.59
C PHE A 125 -12.93 7.55 -14.77
N ALA A 126 -11.60 7.62 -14.64
CA ALA A 126 -10.71 7.99 -15.74
C ALA A 126 -10.77 6.99 -16.90
N ALA A 127 -10.86 5.68 -16.61
CA ALA A 127 -11.01 4.65 -17.64
C ALA A 127 -12.34 4.79 -18.39
N PHE A 128 -13.45 5.02 -17.69
CA PHE A 128 -14.74 5.27 -18.35
C PHE A 128 -14.77 6.61 -19.10
N SER A 129 -14.19 7.67 -18.52
CA SER A 129 -14.06 8.97 -19.20
C SER A 129 -13.19 8.88 -20.44
N SER A 130 -12.24 7.94 -20.47
CA SER A 130 -11.41 7.75 -21.65
C SER A 130 -12.25 7.35 -22.88
N LEU A 131 -13.42 6.71 -22.71
CA LEU A 131 -14.32 6.31 -23.82
C LEU A 131 -14.71 7.47 -24.74
N PHE A 132 -14.75 8.71 -24.24
CA PHE A 132 -15.04 9.90 -25.06
C PHE A 132 -13.96 10.19 -26.13
N TRP A 133 -12.78 9.58 -26.01
CA TRP A 133 -11.67 9.68 -26.98
C TRP A 133 -11.47 8.40 -27.80
N ASN A 134 -12.41 7.46 -27.78
CA ASN A 134 -12.30 6.16 -28.47
C ASN A 134 -10.95 5.43 -28.26
N PRO A 135 -10.46 5.27 -27.02
CA PRO A 135 -9.23 4.58 -26.73
C PRO A 135 -9.40 3.10 -27.07
N SER A 136 -8.31 2.46 -27.44
CA SER A 136 -8.31 1.01 -27.56
C SER A 136 -8.57 0.35 -26.20
N LEU A 137 -9.17 -0.84 -26.21
CA LEU A 137 -9.35 -1.66 -25.00
C LEU A 137 -8.02 -1.89 -24.27
N PHE A 138 -6.92 -1.92 -25.01
CA PHE A 138 -5.56 -1.91 -24.50
C PHE A 138 -5.31 -0.72 -23.58
N VAL A 139 -5.49 0.52 -24.04
CA VAL A 139 -5.24 1.73 -23.24
C VAL A 139 -6.12 1.72 -21.99
N MET A 140 -7.40 1.35 -22.14
CA MET A 140 -8.35 1.30 -21.04
C MET A 140 -7.95 0.26 -19.98
N GLY A 141 -7.53 -0.93 -20.41
CA GLY A 141 -7.05 -2.00 -19.52
C GLY A 141 -5.77 -1.64 -18.78
N ASN A 142 -4.79 -1.02 -19.47
CA ASN A 142 -3.57 -0.52 -18.84
C ASN A 142 -3.87 0.57 -17.79
N LEU A 143 -4.81 1.47 -18.09
CA LEU A 143 -5.20 2.54 -17.18
C LEU A 143 -5.88 2.00 -15.91
N LEU A 144 -6.74 0.98 -16.06
CA LEU A 144 -7.32 0.26 -14.92
C LEU A 144 -6.25 -0.48 -14.11
N LEU A 145 -5.33 -1.19 -14.76
CA LEU A 145 -4.25 -1.90 -14.06
C LEU A 145 -3.37 -0.94 -13.26
N LEU A 146 -2.96 0.18 -13.88
CA LEU A 146 -2.21 1.24 -13.20
C LEU A 146 -3.00 1.81 -12.02
N GLY A 147 -4.31 1.99 -12.19
CA GLY A 147 -5.23 2.40 -11.13
C GLY A 147 -5.25 1.46 -9.93
N VAL A 148 -5.36 0.15 -10.19
CA VAL A 148 -5.30 -0.89 -9.15
C VAL A 148 -3.98 -0.83 -8.40
N VAL A 149 -2.86 -0.77 -9.13
CA VAL A 149 -1.52 -0.71 -8.52
C VAL A 149 -1.33 0.57 -7.69
N LEU A 150 -1.75 1.74 -8.21
CA LEU A 150 -1.72 3.00 -7.47
C LEU A 150 -2.59 2.97 -6.23
N SER A 151 -3.73 2.29 -6.28
CA SER A 151 -4.62 2.13 -5.13
C SER A 151 -3.94 1.32 -4.01
N GLU A 152 -3.21 0.26 -4.34
CA GLU A 152 -2.46 -0.54 -3.37
C GLU A 152 -1.26 0.22 -2.79
N ILE A 153 -0.51 0.94 -3.63
CA ILE A 153 0.57 1.83 -3.17
C ILE A 153 0.03 2.86 -2.19
N THR A 154 -1.09 3.52 -2.53
CA THR A 154 -1.71 4.55 -1.68
C THR A 154 -2.20 3.99 -0.36
N LYS A 155 -2.80 2.80 -0.37
CA LYS A 155 -3.25 2.09 0.84
C LYS A 155 -2.06 1.79 1.77
N ARG A 156 -1.00 1.19 1.23
CA ARG A 156 0.21 0.82 2.00
C ARG A 156 0.96 2.07 2.51
N LEU A 157 1.08 3.09 1.68
CA LEU A 157 1.70 4.37 2.04
C LEU A 157 0.91 5.08 3.15
N SER A 158 -0.42 5.07 3.08
CA SER A 158 -1.29 5.64 4.12
C SER A 158 -1.05 4.98 5.47
N ILE A 159 -0.89 3.64 5.53
CA ILE A 159 -0.57 2.92 6.76
C ILE A 159 0.77 3.40 7.35
N VAL A 160 1.80 3.56 6.51
CA VAL A 160 3.12 4.04 6.94
C VAL A 160 3.03 5.47 7.50
N VAL A 161 2.32 6.35 6.82
CA VAL A 161 2.16 7.76 7.24
C VAL A 161 1.37 7.86 8.55
N TYR A 162 0.24 7.16 8.67
CA TYR A 162 -0.58 7.20 9.89
C TYR A 162 0.12 6.57 11.10
N ARG A 163 1.04 5.64 10.90
CA ARG A 163 1.85 5.08 12.00
C ARG A 163 2.97 6.00 12.49
N ARG A 164 3.48 6.91 11.66
CA ARG A 164 4.59 7.82 12.02
C ARG A 164 4.17 9.12 12.71
N ARG A 165 2.88 9.49 12.64
CA ARG A 165 2.37 10.75 13.22
C ARG A 165 2.00 10.66 14.71
N LEU A 166 2.34 9.56 15.38
CA LEU A 166 2.26 9.40 16.84
C LEU A 166 3.62 8.95 17.36
#